data_AF-A0AAE1NDF1-F1
#
_entry.id   AF-A0AAE1NDF1-F1
#
_cell.length_a   1.000
_cell.length_b   1.000
_cell.length_c   1.000
_cell.angle_alpha   90.00
_cell.angle_beta   90.00
_cell.angle_gamma   90.00
#
_symmetry.space_group_name_H-M   'P 1'
#
loop_
_entity.id
_entity.type
_entity.pdbx_description
1 polymer ?
#
loop_
_entity_poly.entity_id
_entity_poly.type
_entity_poly.pdbx_seq_one_letter_code
_entity_poly.pdbx_strand_id
1 'polypeptide(L)'
;MVVHRDLKPENLLLDHNLHVRIADFGLSNIMVDGEFLRTSCGSPNYAAPEVISGKLYAGPEVDVWSCGIILYALLCGTLPFDDEHVHTLQEN
;
A
#
# COMPACT_ATOMS: atom_id res chain seq x y z
N MET A 1 -8.94 -14.66 -1.70
CA MET A 1 -7.64 -14.26 -1.08
C MET A 1 -7.83 -12.90 -0.41
N VAL A 2 -7.14 -12.60 0.70
CA VAL A 2 -7.24 -11.28 1.36
C VAL A 2 -6.18 -10.34 0.81
N VAL A 3 -6.56 -9.10 0.53
CA VAL A 3 -5.68 -7.99 0.12
C VAL A 3 -5.76 -6.92 1.21
N HIS A 4 -4.63 -6.41 1.67
CA HIS A 4 -4.56 -5.50 2.81
C HIS A 4 -4.92 -4.06 2.44
N ARG A 5 -4.39 -3.55 1.32
CA ARG A 5 -4.65 -2.22 0.74
C ARG A 5 -4.23 -1.01 1.59
N ASP A 6 -3.45 -1.23 2.65
CA ASP A 6 -2.85 -0.17 3.48
C ASP A 6 -1.55 -0.66 4.12
N LEU A 7 -0.73 -1.40 3.36
CA LEU A 7 0.59 -1.80 3.84
C LEU A 7 1.49 -0.55 3.89
N LYS A 8 2.00 -0.28 5.08
CA LYS A 8 2.89 0.84 5.39
C LYS A 8 3.64 0.55 6.70
N PRO A 9 4.78 1.22 6.98
CA PRO A 9 5.56 0.97 8.18
C PRO A 9 4.76 1.05 9.49
N GLU A 10 3.78 1.95 9.57
CA GLU A 10 2.90 2.11 10.73
C GLU A 10 2.04 0.86 11.02
N ASN A 11 1.75 0.07 9.98
CA ASN A 11 0.98 -1.18 10.05
C ASN A 11 1.89 -2.43 10.11
N LEU A 12 3.22 -2.25 10.16
CA LEU A 12 4.20 -3.32 10.34
C LEU A 12 4.79 -3.27 11.75
N LEU A 13 4.13 -3.95 12.68
CA LEU A 13 4.58 -4.02 14.07
C LEU A 13 5.77 -4.96 14.21
N LEU A 14 6.62 -4.70 15.20
CA LEU A 14 7.73 -5.58 15.57
C LEU A 14 7.46 -6.20 16.94
N ASP A 15 7.65 -7.51 17.05
CA ASP A 15 7.70 -8.15 18.36
C ASP A 15 9.07 -8.03 19.04
N HIS A 16 9.20 -8.60 20.24
CA HIS A 16 10.44 -8.55 21.02
C HIS A 16 11.66 -9.17 20.33
N ASN A 17 11.46 -10.01 19.31
CA ASN A 17 12.52 -10.62 18.51
C ASN A 17 12.72 -9.92 17.16
N LEU A 18 12.12 -8.74 16.97
CA LEU A 18 12.13 -7.99 15.72
C LEU A 18 11.48 -8.73 14.54
N HIS A 19 10.56 -9.67 14.81
CA HIS A 19 9.75 -10.25 13.74
C HIS A 19 8.63 -9.30 13.35
N VAL A 20 8.44 -9.11 12.04
CA VAL A 20 7.38 -8.29 11.48
C VAL A 20 6.02 -8.98 11.67
N ARG A 21 5.04 -8.21 12.14
CA ARG A 21 3.63 -8.58 12.28
C ARG A 21 2.77 -7.52 11.59
N ILE A 22 2.03 -7.93 10.57
CA ILE A 22 1.10 -7.05 9.85
C ILE A 22 -0.12 -6.80 10.74
N ALA A 23 -0.54 -5.54 10.83
CA ALA A 23 -1.67 -5.08 11.62
C ALA A 23 -2.61 -4.17 10.80
N ASP A 24 -3.79 -3.88 11.37
CA ASP A 24 -4.82 -3.00 10.80
C ASP A 24 -5.38 -3.42 9.43
N PHE A 25 -6.23 -4.44 9.45
CA PHE A 25 -6.97 -4.92 8.30
C PHE A 25 -8.27 -4.12 8.03
N GLY A 26 -8.44 -2.93 8.62
CA GLY A 26 -9.66 -2.13 8.50
C GLY A 26 -10.02 -1.73 7.07
N LEU A 27 -9.00 -1.64 6.20
CA LEU A 27 -9.15 -1.36 4.76
C LEU A 27 -8.98 -2.61 3.88
N SER A 28 -8.82 -3.80 4.47
CA SER A 28 -8.65 -5.03 3.69
C SER A 28 -9.91 -5.42 2.90
N ASN A 29 -9.74 -6.29 1.91
CA ASN A 29 -10.87 -6.89 1.20
C ASN A 29 -10.58 -8.33 0.77
N ILE A 30 -11.64 -9.09 0.49
CA ILE A 30 -11.55 -10.44 -0.06
C ILE A 30 -11.71 -10.37 -1.57
N MET A 31 -10.73 -10.88 -2.30
CA MET A 31 -10.82 -11.11 -3.74
C MET A 31 -11.79 -12.24 -4.05
N VAL A 32 -12.65 -11.98 -5.02
CA VAL A 32 -13.58 -12.93 -5.63
C VAL A 32 -13.18 -13.12 -7.08
N ASP A 33 -13.19 -14.37 -7.55
CA ASP A 33 -12.76 -14.70 -8.91
C ASP A 33 -13.63 -13.96 -9.95
N GLY A 34 -12.98 -13.24 -10.86
CA GLY A 34 -13.64 -12.46 -11.90
C GLY A 34 -14.12 -11.07 -11.47
N GLU A 35 -13.92 -10.67 -10.20
CA GLU A 35 -14.26 -9.34 -9.70
C GLU A 35 -13.02 -8.45 -9.55
N PHE A 36 -13.22 -7.15 -9.77
CA PHE A 36 -12.20 -6.12 -9.59
C PHE A 36 -12.59 -5.15 -8.49
N LEU A 37 -11.58 -4.60 -7.82
CA LEU A 37 -11.73 -3.56 -6.83
C LEU A 37 -11.55 -2.18 -7.48
N ARG A 38 -12.25 -1.17 -6.97
CA ARG A 38 -12.17 0.22 -7.46
C ARG A 38 -11.92 1.25 -6.36
N THR A 39 -12.16 0.88 -5.11
CA THR A 39 -12.07 1.83 -3.99
C THR A 39 -10.65 2.38 -3.88
N SER A 40 -10.51 3.69 -4.00
CA SER A 40 -9.28 4.40 -3.61
C SER A 40 -9.21 4.44 -2.09
N CYS A 41 -8.23 3.75 -1.53
CA CYS A 41 -7.99 3.68 -0.09
C CYS A 41 -6.50 3.49 0.19
N GLY A 42 -6.15 3.57 1.47
CA GLY A 42 -4.76 3.50 1.93
C GLY A 42 -4.10 4.87 1.92
N SER A 43 -2.82 4.87 2.30
CA SER A 43 -2.03 6.10 2.47
C SER A 43 -1.37 6.51 1.14
N PRO A 44 -1.48 7.78 0.67
CA PRO A 44 -1.08 8.19 -0.68
C PRO A 44 0.34 7.80 -1.10
N ASN A 45 1.33 7.97 -0.21
CA ASN A 45 2.73 7.67 -0.53
C ASN A 45 3.01 6.17 -0.77
N TYR A 46 2.10 5.28 -0.34
CA TYR A 46 2.23 3.83 -0.46
C TYR A 46 1.22 3.23 -1.45
N ALA A 47 0.29 4.04 -1.97
CA ALA A 47 -0.76 3.59 -2.86
C ALA A 47 -0.23 3.42 -4.29
N ALA A 48 -0.66 2.34 -4.96
CA ALA A 48 -0.31 2.11 -6.35
C ALA A 48 -0.96 3.16 -7.29
N PRO A 49 -0.36 3.48 -8.45
CA PRO A 49 -0.88 4.50 -9.37
C PRO A 49 -2.32 4.25 -9.82
N GLU A 50 -2.70 3.00 -10.01
CA GLU A 50 -4.07 2.58 -10.36
C GLU A 50 -5.07 2.84 -9.23
N VAL A 51 -4.67 2.73 -7.97
CA VAL A 51 -5.50 3.04 -6.79
C VAL A 51 -5.73 4.55 -6.69
N ILE A 52 -4.65 5.33 -6.86
CA ILE A 52 -4.69 6.79 -6.85
C ILE A 52 -5.53 7.32 -8.02
N SER A 53 -5.41 6.69 -9.19
CA SER A 53 -6.18 7.04 -10.40
C SER A 53 -7.63 6.54 -10.39
N GLY A 54 -8.07 5.81 -9.35
CA GLY A 54 -9.42 5.24 -9.26
C GLY A 54 -9.74 4.21 -10.35
N LYS A 55 -8.71 3.55 -10.90
CA LYS A 55 -8.83 2.48 -11.90
C LYS A 55 -9.21 1.17 -11.22
N LEU A 56 -9.69 0.22 -12.03
CA LEU A 56 -9.95 -1.14 -11.56
C LEU A 56 -8.63 -1.88 -11.35
N TYR A 57 -8.54 -2.64 -10.27
CA TYR A 57 -7.38 -3.45 -9.90
C TYR A 57 -7.83 -4.79 -9.34
N ALA A 58 -7.03 -5.84 -9.52
CA ALA A 58 -7.31 -7.18 -9.01
C ALA A 58 -7.05 -7.25 -7.49
N GLY A 59 -6.04 -6.54 -7.00
CA GLY A 59 -5.74 -6.40 -5.57
C GLY A 59 -4.30 -6.73 -5.19
N PRO A 60 -3.76 -7.93 -5.49
CA PRO A 60 -2.46 -8.35 -4.98
C PRO A 60 -1.32 -7.45 -5.45
N GLU A 61 -1.41 -6.93 -6.67
CA GLU A 61 -0.45 -6.02 -7.26
C GLU A 61 -0.33 -4.70 -6.47
N VAL A 62 -1.41 -4.25 -5.83
CA VAL A 62 -1.37 -3.00 -5.05
C VAL A 62 -0.65 -3.17 -3.72
N ASP A 63 -0.78 -4.34 -3.09
CA ASP A 63 -0.01 -4.69 -1.88
C ASP A 63 1.49 -4.88 -2.20
N VAL A 64 1.79 -5.47 -3.36
CA VAL A 64 3.18 -5.61 -3.85
C VAL A 64 3.81 -4.24 -4.10
N TRP A 65 3.08 -3.29 -4.68
CA TRP A 65 3.54 -1.90 -4.83
C TRP A 65 3.91 -1.30 -3.48
N SER A 66 2.99 -1.35 -2.51
CA SER A 66 3.24 -0.83 -1.15
C SER A 66 4.46 -1.48 -0.50
N CYS A 67 4.68 -2.79 -0.68
CA CYS A 67 5.88 -3.47 -0.21
C CYS A 67 7.17 -2.95 -0.85
N GLY A 68 7.14 -2.57 -2.13
CA GLY A 68 8.25 -1.91 -2.81
C GLY A 68 8.61 -0.57 -2.19
N ILE A 69 7.60 0.25 -1.86
CA ILE A 69 7.80 1.53 -1.17
C ILE A 69 8.39 1.32 0.23
N ILE A 70 7.87 0.34 0.99
CA ILE A 70 8.40 -0.02 2.31
C ILE A 70 9.85 -0.50 2.22
N LEU A 71 10.18 -1.36 1.25
CA LEU A 71 11.54 -1.84 1.05
C LEU A 71 12.48 -0.68 0.73
N TYR A 72 12.07 0.25 -0.12
CA TYR A 72 12.84 1.46 -0.40
C TYR A 72 13.08 2.27 0.88
N ALA A 73 12.03 2.53 1.67
CA ALA A 73 12.15 3.28 2.92
C ALA A 73 13.10 2.61 3.92
N LEU A 74 13.08 1.28 4.02
CA LEU A 74 14.01 0.53 4.87
C LEU A 74 15.47 0.63 4.42
N LEU A 75 15.72 0.71 3.11
CA LEU A 75 17.07 0.79 2.54
C LEU A 75 17.63 2.22 2.49
N CYS A 76 16.78 3.20 2.21
CA CYS A 76 17.17 4.57 1.93
C CYS A 76 16.88 5.54 3.07
N GLY A 77 16.00 5.17 4.01
CA GLY A 77 15.58 6.04 5.12
C GLY A 77 14.63 7.18 4.71
N THR A 78 14.19 7.22 3.46
CA THR A 78 13.26 8.21 2.89
C THR A 78 12.24 7.51 1.99
N LEU A 79 11.16 8.18 1.63
CA LEU A 79 10.19 7.67 0.66
C LEU A 79 10.66 7.94 -0.78
N PRO A 80 10.35 7.07 -1.75
CA PRO A 80 10.68 7.28 -3.16
C PRO A 80 9.77 8.32 -3.82
N PHE A 81 8.55 8.47 -3.30
CA PHE A 81 7.57 9.47 -3.71
C PHE A 81 7.10 10.21 -2.45
N ASP A 82 7.57 11.44 -2.28
CA ASP A 82 7.19 12.32 -1.17
C ASP A 82 7.19 13.76 -1.66
N ASP A 83 6.04 14.41 -1.55
CA ASP A 83 5.82 15.79 -1.96
C ASP A 83 4.76 16.40 -1.04
N GLU A 84 4.93 17.68 -0.69
CA GLU A 84 3.96 18.41 0.13
C GLU A 84 2.59 18.53 -0.56
N HIS A 85 2.56 18.39 -1.90
CA HIS A 85 1.33 18.46 -2.69
C HIS A 85 0.95 17.08 -3.20
N VAL A 86 -0.18 16.57 -2.69
CA VAL A 86 -0.77 15.28 -3.11
C VAL A 86 -0.96 15.19 -4.63
N HIS A 87 -1.26 16.32 -5.30
CA HIS A 87 -1.39 16.35 -6.76
C HIS A 87 -0.10 15.99 -7.49
N THR A 88 1.06 16.45 -7.01
CA THR A 88 2.37 16.16 -7.61
C THR A 88 2.75 14.69 -7.40
N LEU A 89 2.29 14.06 -6.31
CA LEU A 89 2.48 12.62 -6.08
C LEU A 89 1.74 11.75 -7.10
N GLN A 90 0.66 12.24 -7.72
CA GLN A 90 -0.11 11.46 -8.70
C GLN A 90 0.50 11.51 -10.11
N GLU A 91 1.45 12.41 -10.36
CA GLU A 91 2.09 12.63 -11.66
C GLU A 91 3.44 11.91 -11.83
N ASN A 92 4.02 11.42 -10.74
CA ASN A 92 5.29 10.67 -10.71
C ASN A 92 5.07 9.15 -10.79
#